data_AF-A0A2P8DEX1-F1
#
_entry.id   AF-A0A2P8DEX1-F1
#
_cell.length_a   1.000
_cell.length_b   1.000
_cell.length_c   1.000
_cell.angle_alpha   90.00
_cell.angle_beta   90.00
_cell.angle_gamma   90.00
#
_symmetry.space_group_name_H-M   'P 1'
#
loop_
_entity.id
_entity.type
_entity.pdbx_description
1 polymer ?
#
loop_
_entity_poly.entity_id
_entity_poly.type
_entity_poly.pdbx_seq_one_letter_code
_entity_poly.pdbx_strand_id
1 'polypeptide(L)'
;MGALTVDELVGRDEWEAVNQEHGRPFVVYKFAATLDGRIAAEDGTSQWITSAESRAEVHLLRAGCHATVVGSGTQQTDNPNLAVRGNDDPRLDLSIVSNPERQPWRVVIDS
;
A
#
# COMPACT_ATOMS: atom_id res chain seq x y z
N MET A 1 5.22 9.63 22.28
CA MET A 1 4.73 10.14 20.99
C MET A 1 3.91 9.00 20.39
N GLY A 2 2.58 9.13 20.36
CA GLY A 2 1.69 8.01 20.05
C GLY A 2 1.83 7.54 18.60
N ALA A 3 1.76 6.23 18.37
CA ALA A 3 1.72 5.67 17.02
C ALA A 3 0.43 6.13 16.32
N LEU A 4 0.55 6.66 15.11
CA LEU A 4 -0.59 6.97 14.26
C LEU A 4 -1.31 5.66 13.92
N THR A 5 -2.61 5.61 14.14
CA THR A 5 -3.47 4.52 13.66
C THR A 5 -3.45 4.49 12.13
N VAL A 6 -3.67 3.32 11.51
CA VAL A 6 -3.73 3.25 10.05
C VAL A 6 -4.86 4.12 9.49
N ASP A 7 -5.96 4.28 10.23
CA ASP A 7 -7.06 5.19 9.87
C ASP A 7 -6.59 6.66 9.77
N GLU A 8 -5.65 7.10 10.62
CA GLU A 8 -4.99 8.42 10.51
C GLU A 8 -4.01 8.48 9.34
N LEU A 9 -3.24 7.40 9.08
CA LEU A 9 -2.32 7.34 7.94
C LEU A 9 -3.04 7.44 6.60
N VAL A 10 -4.24 6.86 6.52
CA VAL A 10 -5.05 6.88 5.32
C VAL A 10 -6.03 8.06 5.28
N GLY A 11 -6.09 8.93 6.30
CA GLY A 11 -6.96 10.11 6.30
C GLY A 11 -8.45 9.77 6.19
N ARG A 12 -8.89 8.70 6.86
CA ARG A 12 -10.21 8.08 6.62
C ARG A 12 -11.40 8.97 7.03
N ASP A 13 -11.28 9.75 8.09
CA ASP A 13 -12.40 10.46 8.72
C ASP A 13 -13.05 11.50 7.78
N GLU A 14 -12.24 12.26 7.03
CA GLU A 14 -12.76 13.26 6.09
C GLU A 14 -13.39 12.60 4.85
N TRP A 15 -12.94 11.41 4.50
CA TRP A 15 -13.37 10.73 3.29
C TRP A 15 -14.66 9.91 3.46
N GLU A 16 -14.94 9.39 4.66
CA GLU A 16 -16.19 8.65 4.92
C GLU A 16 -17.45 9.50 4.62
N ALA A 17 -17.39 10.81 4.89
CA ALA A 17 -18.45 11.74 4.53
C ALA A 17 -18.67 11.82 3.00
N VAL A 18 -17.59 11.89 2.21
CA VAL A 18 -17.63 11.94 0.74
C VAL A 18 -18.12 10.61 0.14
N ASN A 19 -17.74 9.48 0.76
CA ASN A 19 -18.18 8.16 0.33
C ASN A 19 -19.69 7.97 0.43
N GLN A 20 -20.29 8.38 1.54
CA GLN A 20 -21.74 8.22 1.76
C GLN A 20 -22.58 8.93 0.68
N GLU A 21 -22.06 10.01 0.11
CA GLU A 21 -22.76 10.77 -0.93
C GLU A 21 -22.63 10.16 -2.33
N HIS A 22 -21.48 9.52 -2.65
CA HIS A 22 -21.17 9.11 -4.03
C HIS A 22 -20.96 7.62 -4.24
N GLY A 23 -20.91 6.80 -3.18
CA GLY A 23 -20.72 5.35 -3.25
C GLY A 23 -19.42 4.92 -3.94
N ARG A 24 -18.39 5.76 -3.92
CA ARG A 24 -17.08 5.48 -4.54
C ARG A 24 -16.11 4.99 -3.48
N PRO A 25 -15.18 4.06 -3.76
CA PRO A 25 -14.19 3.58 -2.78
C PRO A 25 -13.11 4.61 -2.46
N PHE A 26 -12.50 4.50 -1.27
CA PHE A 26 -11.37 5.34 -0.88
C PHE A 26 -10.13 4.86 -1.59
N VAL A 27 -9.37 5.78 -2.16
CA VAL A 27 -8.18 5.42 -2.93
C VAL A 27 -6.96 6.07 -2.31
N VAL A 28 -6.08 5.24 -1.77
CA VAL A 28 -4.71 5.62 -1.43
C VAL A 28 -3.83 5.33 -2.63
N TYR A 29 -3.26 6.38 -3.23
CA TYR A 29 -2.27 6.24 -4.29
C TYR A 29 -0.86 6.30 -3.69
N LYS A 30 -0.10 5.20 -3.78
CA LYS A 30 1.27 5.10 -3.28
C LYS A 30 2.26 4.93 -4.41
N PHE A 31 3.36 5.68 -4.38
CA PHE A 31 4.49 5.50 -5.29
C PHE A 31 5.83 5.59 -4.52
N ALA A 32 6.92 5.14 -5.15
CA ALA A 32 8.29 5.27 -4.67
C ALA A 32 9.13 5.83 -5.82
N ALA A 33 9.92 6.86 -5.55
CA ALA A 33 10.73 7.52 -6.58
C ALA A 33 12.12 7.88 -6.05
N THR A 34 13.07 7.97 -6.96
CA THR A 34 14.38 8.59 -6.73
C THR A 34 14.21 10.11 -6.58
N LEU A 35 15.28 10.79 -6.14
CA LEU A 35 15.27 12.25 -5.95
C LEU A 35 14.98 13.01 -7.27
N ASP A 36 15.40 12.47 -8.41
CA ASP A 36 15.12 13.01 -9.74
C ASP A 36 13.77 12.54 -10.32
N GLY A 37 12.92 11.89 -9.51
CA GLY A 37 11.54 11.57 -9.86
C GLY A 37 11.34 10.30 -10.69
N ARG A 38 12.33 9.39 -10.73
CA ARG A 38 12.23 8.12 -11.47
C ARG A 38 11.66 7.01 -10.58
N ILE A 39 10.78 6.18 -11.14
CA ILE A 39 10.19 5.00 -10.47
C ILE A 39 10.84 3.67 -10.89
N ALA A 40 11.76 3.72 -11.85
CA ALA A 40 12.61 2.63 -12.33
C ALA A 40 13.83 3.23 -13.05
N ALA A 41 14.91 2.48 -13.15
CA ALA A 41 16.04 2.77 -14.02
C ALA A 41 15.67 2.60 -15.50
N GLU A 42 16.54 3.07 -16.40
CA GLU A 42 16.32 2.99 -17.85
C GLU A 42 16.22 1.56 -18.37
N ASP A 43 16.86 0.61 -17.69
CA ASP A 43 16.79 -0.82 -17.97
C ASP A 43 15.53 -1.50 -17.38
N GLY A 44 14.64 -0.74 -16.74
CA GLY A 44 13.42 -1.22 -16.12
C GLY A 44 13.59 -1.75 -14.69
N THR A 45 14.81 -1.79 -14.13
CA THR A 45 15.02 -2.23 -12.74
C THR A 45 14.50 -1.19 -11.75
N SER A 46 13.74 -1.62 -10.74
CA SER A 46 13.03 -0.72 -9.81
C SER A 46 13.20 -1.10 -8.33
N GLN A 47 13.94 -2.18 -8.05
CA GLN A 47 14.08 -2.75 -6.71
C GLN A 47 15.50 -2.55 -6.18
N TRP A 48 15.73 -1.91 -5.03
CA TRP A 48 14.78 -1.15 -4.21
C TRP A 48 15.15 0.34 -4.21
N ILE A 49 14.20 1.19 -4.63
CA ILE A 49 14.33 2.65 -4.55
C ILE A 49 14.26 3.14 -3.10
N THR A 50 13.37 2.59 -2.28
CA THR A 50 13.15 3.03 -0.88
C THR A 50 13.71 2.03 0.14
N SER A 51 13.91 2.50 1.38
CA SER A 51 14.47 1.71 2.49
C SER A 51 13.53 0.60 3.00
N ALA A 52 14.02 -0.25 3.91
CA ALA A 52 13.22 -1.30 4.53
C ALA A 52 12.07 -0.73 5.37
N GLU A 53 12.30 0.38 6.07
CA GLU A 53 11.31 1.09 6.89
C GLU A 53 10.14 1.57 6.05
N SER A 54 10.42 2.22 4.92
CA SER A 54 9.38 2.65 3.96
C SER A 54 8.58 1.47 3.40
N ARG A 55 9.20 0.30 3.21
CA ARG A 55 8.49 -0.90 2.75
C ARG A 55 7.62 -1.51 3.85
N ALA A 56 8.03 -1.45 5.11
CA ALA A 56 7.22 -1.87 6.25
C ALA A 56 5.97 -0.97 6.40
N GLU A 57 6.11 0.34 6.24
CA GLU A 57 4.96 1.27 6.23
C GLU A 57 3.94 0.94 5.13
N VAL A 58 4.40 0.58 3.92
CA VAL A 58 3.49 0.15 2.84
C VAL A 58 2.74 -1.14 3.22
N HIS A 59 3.36 -2.03 3.98
CA HIS A 59 2.67 -3.22 4.48
C HIS A 59 1.57 -2.86 5.50
N LEU A 60 1.75 -1.84 6.35
CA LEU A 60 0.69 -1.30 7.21
C LEU A 60 -0.46 -0.71 6.39
N LEU A 61 -0.15 0.10 5.36
CA LEU A 61 -1.15 0.66 4.45
C LEU A 61 -1.96 -0.45 3.77
N ARG A 62 -1.30 -1.51 3.28
CA ARG A 62 -1.98 -2.66 2.67
C ARG A 62 -2.90 -3.39 3.66
N ALA A 63 -2.48 -3.53 4.92
CA ALA A 63 -3.28 -4.19 5.95
C ALA A 63 -4.56 -3.39 6.30
N GLY A 64 -4.48 -2.04 6.27
CA GLY A 64 -5.65 -1.18 6.44
C GLY A 64 -6.60 -1.16 5.24
N CYS A 65 -6.10 -1.40 4.03
CA CYS A 65 -6.90 -1.34 2.81
C CYS A 65 -7.73 -2.62 2.58
N HIS A 66 -8.89 -2.46 1.94
CA HIS A 66 -9.73 -3.59 1.50
C HIS A 66 -9.14 -4.31 0.28
N ALA A 67 -8.47 -3.56 -0.59
CA ALA A 67 -7.88 -4.08 -1.81
C ALA A 67 -6.52 -3.39 -2.08
N THR A 68 -5.60 -4.15 -2.65
CA THR A 68 -4.36 -3.65 -3.27
C THR A 68 -4.50 -3.84 -4.78
N VAL A 69 -4.27 -2.76 -5.52
CA VAL A 69 -4.55 -2.68 -6.96
C VAL A 69 -3.27 -2.37 -7.72
N VAL A 70 -3.04 -3.06 -8.83
CA VAL A 70 -2.00 -2.75 -9.83
C VAL A 70 -2.54 -2.91 -11.24
N GLY A 71 -1.87 -2.33 -12.23
CA GLY A 71 -2.13 -2.60 -13.65
C GLY A 71 -1.47 -3.91 -14.12
N SER A 72 -1.95 -4.47 -15.23
CA SER A 72 -1.43 -5.70 -15.82
C SER A 72 0.07 -5.61 -16.17
N GLY A 73 0.56 -4.45 -16.60
CA GLY A 73 1.99 -4.22 -16.84
C GLY A 73 2.87 -4.44 -15.61
N THR A 74 2.46 -3.93 -14.44
CA THR A 74 3.16 -4.19 -13.16
C THR A 74 3.11 -5.67 -12.79
N GLN A 75 1.95 -6.32 -12.97
CA GLN A 75 1.84 -7.75 -12.68
C GLN A 75 2.77 -8.59 -13.54
N GLN A 76 2.87 -8.28 -14.84
CA GLN A 76 3.69 -9.02 -15.78
C GLN A 76 5.19 -8.79 -15.55
N THR A 77 5.60 -7.56 -15.28
CA THR A 77 7.02 -7.20 -15.09
C THR A 77 7.56 -7.62 -13.72
N ASP A 78 6.83 -7.33 -12.64
CA ASP A 78 7.34 -7.50 -11.26
C ASP A 78 6.85 -8.79 -10.58
N ASN A 79 5.83 -9.45 -11.14
CA ASN A 79 5.13 -10.59 -10.55
C ASN A 79 4.89 -10.45 -9.02
N PRO A 80 4.29 -9.34 -8.55
CA PRO A 80 4.15 -9.08 -7.14
C PRO A 80 3.09 -10.00 -6.51
N ASN A 81 3.33 -10.45 -5.28
CA ASN A 81 2.34 -11.23 -4.53
C ASN A 81 1.18 -10.35 -4.00
N LEU A 82 1.43 -9.06 -3.81
CA LEU A 82 0.50 -8.04 -3.28
C LEU A 82 -0.07 -8.30 -1.87
N ALA A 83 0.25 -9.42 -1.21
CA ALA A 83 -0.11 -9.64 0.19
C ALA A 83 0.64 -8.73 1.17
N VAL A 84 0.07 -8.59 2.36
CA VAL A 84 0.76 -8.13 3.57
C VAL A 84 1.70 -9.24 4.01
N ARG A 85 2.99 -8.93 4.19
CA ARG A 85 4.02 -9.85 4.66
C ARG A 85 4.52 -9.28 5.98
N GLY A 86 4.60 -10.08 7.05
CA GLY A 86 5.33 -9.61 8.23
C GLY A 86 4.86 -10.13 9.58
N ASN A 87 4.74 -11.43 9.75
CA ASN A 87 4.92 -11.96 11.11
C ASN A 87 6.43 -11.93 11.51
N ASP A 88 7.33 -11.79 10.54
CA ASP A 88 8.79 -11.89 10.75
C ASP A 88 9.56 -10.56 10.58
N ASP A 89 8.93 -9.45 10.15
CA ASP A 89 9.61 -8.14 10.06
C ASP A 89 9.39 -7.33 11.34
N PRO A 90 10.41 -7.12 12.20
CA PRO A 90 10.24 -6.40 13.46
C PRO A 90 9.89 -4.92 13.28
N ARG A 91 9.94 -4.39 12.06
CA ARG A 91 9.53 -3.01 11.74
C ARG A 91 8.02 -2.87 11.55
N LEU A 92 7.31 -3.99 11.38
CA LEU A 92 5.88 -4.00 11.10
C LEU A 92 5.07 -4.23 12.37
N ASP A 93 4.53 -3.17 12.96
CA ASP A 93 3.57 -3.30 14.06
C ASP A 93 2.15 -3.51 13.50
N LEU A 94 1.73 -4.76 13.30
CA LEU A 94 0.38 -5.06 12.83
C LEU A 94 -0.71 -4.79 13.90
N SER A 95 -0.33 -4.57 15.18
CA SER A 95 -1.31 -4.37 16.26
C SER A 95 -2.08 -3.05 16.15
N ILE A 96 -1.58 -2.09 15.37
CA ILE A 96 -2.25 -0.81 15.10
C ILE A 96 -3.32 -0.91 14.00
N VAL A 97 -3.49 -2.08 13.37
CA VAL A 97 -4.48 -2.33 12.31
C VAL A 97 -5.68 -3.05 12.92
N SER A 98 -6.89 -2.66 12.52
CA SER A 98 -8.14 -3.20 13.06
C SER A 98 -8.37 -4.69 12.77
N ASN A 99 -7.82 -5.22 11.67
CA ASN A 99 -7.93 -6.64 11.31
C ASN A 99 -6.64 -7.13 10.63
N PRO A 100 -5.57 -7.40 11.39
CA PRO A 100 -4.25 -7.69 10.85
C PRO A 100 -4.15 -9.04 10.14
N GLU A 101 -5.05 -9.98 10.45
CA GLU A 101 -5.10 -11.31 9.82
C GLU A 101 -5.73 -11.28 8.42
N ARG A 102 -6.51 -10.24 8.13
CA ARG A 102 -7.18 -10.11 6.82
C ARG A 102 -6.18 -9.66 5.76
N GLN A 103 -6.00 -10.50 4.76
CA GLN A 103 -5.31 -10.11 3.54
C GLN A 103 -6.22 -9.23 2.64
N PRO A 104 -5.70 -8.14 2.07
CA PRO A 104 -6.46 -7.34 1.11
C PRO A 104 -6.76 -8.17 -0.15
N TRP A 105 -7.85 -7.83 -0.83
CA TRP A 105 -8.08 -8.34 -2.18
C TRP A 105 -6.95 -7.89 -3.10
N ARG A 106 -6.50 -8.79 -3.98
CA ARG A 106 -5.42 -8.54 -4.92
C ARG A 106 -6.06 -8.35 -6.28
N VAL A 107 -6.02 -7.13 -6.77
CA VAL A 107 -6.75 -6.73 -7.97
C VAL A 107 -5.74 -6.34 -9.03
N VAL A 108 -5.84 -6.98 -10.19
CA VAL A 108 -5.11 -6.61 -11.39
C VAL A 108 -6.12 -6.03 -12.36
N ILE A 109 -5.87 -4.81 -12.82
CA ILE A 109 -6.69 -4.15 -13.84
C ILE A 109 -6.01 -4.39 -15.19
N ASP A 110 -6.79 -4.86 -16.15
CA ASP A 110 -6.38 -5.05 -17.54
C ASP A 110 -7.42 -4.42 -18.48
N SER A 111 -6.97 -3.88 -19.61
CA SER A 111 -7.79 -3.14 -20.58
C SER A 111 -8.30 -4.01 -21.72
#